data_AF-A0A9W9Z348-F1
#
_entry.id   AF-A0A9W9Z348-F1
#
_cell.length_a   1.000
_cell.length_b   1.000
_cell.length_c   1.000
_cell.angle_alpha   90.00
_cell.angle_beta   90.00
_cell.angle_gamma   90.00
#
_symmetry.space_group_name_H-M   'P 1'
#
loop_
_entity.id
_entity.type
_entity.pdbx_description
1 polymer ?
#
loop_
_entity_poly.entity_id
_entity_poly.type
_entity_poly.pdbx_seq_one_letter_code
_entity_poly.pdbx_strand_id
1 'polypeptide(L)'
;MVCSRLKHLIDDSSSLWVSASFLGVWPSHKNIPLLQRAANLGNPEALIKLGLAHLYNEGISENGEKGVNAKENGRLAAEFFFKAECTIQNGAPFTWFFVRPPWAPSGVCCKSCVFNSMVELCSDSEVNKSMLYCVGKILSLHEDVKKKEESLQWLKNAAGQGSCHASFDLWKLRFCEGPMEPYSRLERLRELRDCAMAGHPDAQLTLALEYAKGNLGGVPKTQVTEFITQFVSRSKPPNSHKLFSFQTELNSTMRYILVDWLVEVAIMKDFPSQIVHIAVNCVDQYLMRRKVQRSELQLLGITCMLIAARFQGTDIVTIREAAWLTDGTYKYEQVVRMMGEVMSCIKGQVRVLTIPDFLKLFCSLAAVSQKTDCIAGYVADFVHFTHRMWKVFHQL
;
A
#
# COMPACT_ATOMS: atom_id res chain seq x y z
N MET A 1 21.12 -32.47 15.77
CA MET A 1 22.19 -32.21 14.77
C MET A 1 21.55 -32.18 13.40
N VAL A 2 21.56 -31.03 12.71
CA VAL A 2 21.19 -30.99 11.28
C VAL A 2 22.39 -31.54 10.49
N CYS A 3 22.15 -32.48 9.57
CA CYS A 3 23.20 -33.08 8.73
C CYS A 3 24.01 -31.98 8.02
N SER A 4 25.34 -32.00 8.12
CA SER A 4 26.23 -30.99 7.53
C SER A 4 26.03 -30.85 6.01
N ARG A 5 25.75 -31.95 5.31
CA ARG A 5 25.43 -31.95 3.88
C ARG A 5 24.12 -31.21 3.57
N LEU A 6 23.11 -31.35 4.44
CA LEU A 6 21.84 -30.63 4.29
C LEU A 6 22.03 -29.12 4.54
N LYS A 7 22.88 -28.77 5.51
CA LYS A 7 23.24 -27.37 5.77
C LYS A 7 23.90 -26.73 4.55
N HIS A 8 24.89 -27.37 3.94
CA HIS A 8 25.52 -26.88 2.71
C HIS A 8 24.52 -26.72 1.56
N LEU A 9 23.64 -27.71 1.36
CA LEU A 9 22.64 -27.65 0.28
C LEU A 9 21.62 -26.51 0.46
N ILE A 10 21.23 -26.21 1.70
CA ILE A 10 20.38 -25.04 2.02
C ILE A 10 21.18 -23.75 1.86
N ASP A 11 22.42 -23.73 2.35
CA ASP A 11 23.27 -22.55 2.33
C ASP A 11 23.60 -22.11 0.90
N ASP A 12 23.86 -23.05 -0.01
CA ASP A 12 24.31 -22.76 -1.38
C ASP A 12 23.15 -22.49 -2.36
N SER A 13 21.90 -22.71 -1.94
CA SER A 13 20.74 -22.56 -2.83
C SER A 13 20.10 -21.17 -2.76
N SER A 14 20.47 -20.29 -3.68
CA SER A 14 19.91 -18.93 -3.78
C SER A 14 18.38 -18.90 -3.91
N SER A 15 17.80 -19.82 -4.69
CA SER A 15 16.35 -19.91 -4.91
C SER A 15 15.56 -20.27 -3.64
N LEU A 16 16.14 -21.09 -2.76
CA LEU A 16 15.53 -21.40 -1.46
C LEU A 16 15.48 -20.14 -0.58
N TRP A 17 16.54 -19.35 -0.54
CA TRP A 17 16.56 -18.12 0.26
C TRP A 17 15.62 -17.04 -0.28
N VAL A 18 15.52 -16.89 -1.60
CA VAL A 18 14.57 -15.94 -2.23
C VAL A 18 13.12 -16.28 -1.89
N SER A 19 12.81 -17.58 -1.80
CA SER A 19 11.44 -18.09 -1.58
C SER A 19 11.13 -18.46 -0.11
N ALA A 20 12.12 -18.42 0.78
CA ALA A 20 11.95 -18.72 2.18
C ALA A 20 10.88 -17.83 2.82
N SER A 21 10.01 -18.43 3.64
CA SER A 21 9.06 -17.67 4.45
C SER A 21 9.59 -17.49 5.86
N PHE A 22 9.44 -16.26 6.37
CA PHE A 22 9.80 -15.87 7.74
C PHE A 22 8.56 -15.61 8.58
N LEU A 23 7.48 -16.38 8.36
CA LEU A 23 6.21 -16.21 9.07
C LEU A 23 6.40 -16.22 10.59
N GLY A 24 5.93 -15.17 11.26
CA GLY A 24 6.04 -15.03 12.72
C GLY A 24 7.47 -14.78 13.20
N VAL A 25 8.44 -14.67 12.29
CA VAL A 25 9.83 -14.32 12.57
C VAL A 25 10.02 -12.83 12.28
N TRP A 26 10.29 -12.08 13.34
CA TRP A 26 10.70 -10.69 13.28
C TRP A 26 12.22 -10.56 13.47
N PRO A 27 12.90 -9.57 12.84
CA PRO A 27 14.29 -9.23 13.15
C PRO A 27 14.56 -9.13 14.65
N SER A 28 15.56 -9.87 15.10
CA SER A 28 16.10 -9.87 16.45
C SER A 28 17.60 -10.08 16.37
N HIS A 29 18.36 -9.66 17.39
CA HIS A 29 19.82 -9.84 17.41
C HIS A 29 20.27 -11.29 17.10
N LYS A 30 19.46 -12.29 17.48
CA LYS A 30 19.72 -13.71 17.24
C LYS A 30 19.53 -14.15 15.78
N ASN A 31 18.68 -13.48 15.00
CA ASN A 31 18.27 -13.93 13.66
C ASN A 31 18.57 -12.91 12.54
N ILE A 32 19.08 -11.72 12.86
CA ILE A 32 19.47 -10.70 11.87
C ILE A 32 20.41 -11.26 10.80
N PRO A 33 21.47 -12.04 11.10
CA PRO A 33 22.35 -12.59 10.07
C PRO A 33 21.60 -13.47 9.06
N LEU A 34 20.61 -14.23 9.52
CA LEU A 34 19.77 -15.10 8.69
C LEU A 34 18.89 -14.29 7.74
N LEU A 35 18.21 -13.26 8.27
CA LEU A 35 17.34 -12.38 7.49
C LEU A 35 18.15 -11.53 6.50
N GLN A 36 19.33 -11.04 6.90
CA GLN A 36 20.22 -10.28 6.02
C GLN A 36 20.70 -11.11 4.84
N ARG A 37 21.02 -12.39 5.07
CA ARG A 37 21.36 -13.31 3.98
C ARG A 37 20.22 -13.46 2.98
N ALA A 38 19.00 -13.70 3.47
CA ALA A 38 17.83 -13.80 2.62
C ALA A 38 17.56 -12.49 1.85
N ALA A 39 17.68 -11.35 2.52
CA ALA A 39 17.53 -10.03 1.93
C ALA A 39 18.57 -9.74 0.85
N ASN A 40 19.84 -10.12 1.06
CA ASN A 40 20.91 -9.98 0.07
C ASN A 40 20.67 -10.82 -1.18
N LEU A 41 19.94 -11.93 -1.04
CA LEU A 41 19.51 -12.77 -2.16
C LEU A 41 18.17 -12.31 -2.77
N GLY A 42 17.61 -11.18 -2.33
CA GLY A 42 16.38 -10.62 -2.90
C GLY A 42 15.10 -11.19 -2.32
N ASN A 43 15.10 -11.72 -1.08
CA ASN A 43 13.87 -12.13 -0.42
C ASN A 43 13.03 -10.90 -0.02
N PRO A 44 11.82 -10.70 -0.56
CA PRO A 44 11.02 -9.50 -0.30
C PRO A 44 10.50 -9.44 1.14
N GLU A 45 10.23 -10.57 1.78
CA GLU A 45 9.76 -10.62 3.17
C GLU A 45 10.87 -10.14 4.13
N ALA A 46 12.09 -10.64 3.95
CA ALA A 46 13.24 -10.21 4.74
C ALA A 46 13.60 -8.73 4.50
N LEU A 47 13.58 -8.27 3.24
CA LEU A 47 13.84 -6.88 2.88
C LEU A 47 12.87 -5.91 3.58
N ILE A 48 11.56 -6.18 3.50
CA ILE A 48 10.54 -5.33 4.13
C ILE A 48 10.68 -5.33 5.66
N LYS A 49 10.85 -6.51 6.26
CA LYS A 49 10.96 -6.64 7.73
C LYS A 49 12.21 -5.95 8.27
N LEU A 50 13.37 -6.14 7.64
CA LEU A 50 14.61 -5.47 8.04
C LEU A 50 14.51 -3.94 7.86
N GLY A 51 13.96 -3.47 6.73
CA GLY A 51 13.75 -2.04 6.51
C GLY A 51 12.90 -1.40 7.60
N LEU A 52 11.79 -2.03 7.99
CA LEU A 52 10.92 -1.55 9.07
C LEU A 52 11.55 -1.66 10.46
N ALA A 53 12.27 -2.76 10.73
CA ALA A 53 12.98 -2.93 11.99
C ALA A 53 14.02 -1.82 12.20
N HIS A 54 14.79 -1.47 11.16
CA HIS A 54 15.75 -0.36 11.21
C HIS A 54 15.05 0.98 11.35
N LEU A 55 14.02 1.26 10.53
CA LEU A 55 13.28 2.52 10.56
C LEU A 55 12.67 2.82 11.94
N TYR A 56 12.16 1.80 12.62
CA TYR A 56 11.48 1.97 13.92
C TYR A 56 12.33 1.51 15.12
N ASN A 57 13.60 1.15 14.89
CA ASN A 57 14.52 0.62 15.90
C ASN A 57 13.91 -0.51 16.73
N GLU A 58 13.26 -1.48 16.08
CA GLU A 58 12.54 -2.57 16.74
C GLU A 58 13.23 -3.91 16.48
N GLY A 59 13.75 -4.54 17.53
CA GLY A 59 14.45 -5.82 17.48
C GLY A 59 15.95 -5.76 17.17
N ILE A 60 16.52 -4.57 16.95
CA ILE A 60 17.91 -4.41 16.47
C ILE A 60 18.92 -4.08 17.57
N SER A 61 18.53 -3.31 18.59
CA SER A 61 19.43 -2.94 19.70
C SER A 61 19.24 -3.86 20.92
N GLU A 62 20.34 -4.39 21.49
CA GLU A 62 20.29 -5.30 22.65
C GLU A 62 19.89 -4.61 23.97
N ASN A 63 20.20 -3.31 24.14
CA ASN A 63 20.08 -2.62 25.45
C ASN A 63 19.02 -1.50 25.50
N GLY A 64 18.18 -1.36 24.49
CA GLY A 64 17.17 -0.29 24.49
C GLY A 64 17.75 1.13 24.53
N GLU A 65 19.05 1.31 24.19
CA GLU A 65 19.66 2.62 23.96
C GLU A 65 19.02 3.27 22.74
N LYS A 66 17.86 3.88 22.98
CA LYS A 66 17.10 4.69 22.03
C LYS A 66 17.92 5.95 21.72
N GLY A 67 18.86 5.88 20.78
CA GLY A 67 19.49 7.10 20.27
C GLY A 67 20.79 6.99 19.50
N VAL A 68 21.60 5.94 19.66
CA VAL A 68 22.99 6.01 19.19
C VAL A 68 23.16 5.74 17.69
N ASN A 69 22.13 5.32 16.95
CA ASN A 69 22.32 5.15 15.50
C ASN A 69 21.14 5.42 14.58
N ALA A 70 20.34 6.47 14.85
CA ALA A 70 19.25 6.87 13.94
C ALA A 70 19.72 7.14 12.50
N LYS A 71 20.97 7.62 12.34
CA LYS A 71 21.62 7.83 11.03
C LYS A 71 21.90 6.51 10.30
N GLU A 72 22.60 5.57 10.95
CA GLU A 72 22.88 4.26 10.34
C GLU A 72 21.61 3.43 10.14
N ASN A 73 20.70 3.43 11.11
CA ASN A 73 19.40 2.79 10.95
C ASN A 73 18.64 3.40 9.77
N GLY A 74 18.72 4.72 9.59
CA GLY A 74 18.16 5.40 8.43
C GLY A 74 18.77 4.91 7.12
N ARG A 75 20.10 4.83 7.06
CA ARG A 75 20.84 4.34 5.89
C ARG A 75 20.48 2.90 5.55
N LEU A 76 20.56 1.99 6.53
CA LEU A 76 20.25 0.56 6.35
C LEU A 76 18.78 0.35 5.96
N ALA A 77 17.85 1.08 6.58
CA ALA A 77 16.45 1.02 6.19
C ALA A 77 16.24 1.47 4.74
N ALA A 78 16.88 2.57 4.31
CA ALA A 78 16.82 3.05 2.93
C ALA A 78 17.36 2.00 1.93
N GLU A 79 18.48 1.34 2.24
CA GLU A 79 19.05 0.28 1.40
C GLU A 79 18.12 -0.93 1.26
N PHE A 80 17.52 -1.38 2.37
CA PHE A 80 16.57 -2.50 2.33
C PHE A 80 15.29 -2.13 1.57
N PHE A 81 14.76 -0.92 1.77
CA PHE A 81 13.61 -0.45 1.00
C PHE A 81 13.93 -0.28 -0.49
N PHE A 82 15.11 0.22 -0.85
CA PHE A 82 15.58 0.29 -2.23
C PHE A 82 15.59 -1.09 -2.89
N LYS A 83 16.23 -2.06 -2.26
CA LYS A 83 16.24 -3.45 -2.75
C LYS A 83 14.83 -4.04 -2.81
N ALA A 84 13.95 -3.72 -1.87
CA ALA A 84 12.55 -4.17 -1.89
C ALA A 84 11.79 -3.63 -3.12
N GLU A 85 11.91 -2.33 -3.39
CA GLU A 85 11.30 -1.69 -4.56
C GLU A 85 11.88 -2.20 -5.88
N CYS A 86 13.15 -2.62 -5.91
CA CYS A 86 13.77 -3.26 -7.08
C CYS A 86 13.25 -4.69 -7.31
N THR A 87 12.98 -5.41 -6.23
CA THR A 87 12.54 -6.81 -6.26
C THR A 87 11.05 -6.92 -6.58
N ILE A 88 10.23 -5.97 -6.11
CA ILE A 88 8.77 -5.99 -6.24
C ILE A 88 8.34 -5.13 -7.43
N GLN A 89 8.39 -5.68 -8.64
CA GLN A 89 8.21 -4.90 -9.89
C GLN A 89 6.75 -4.65 -10.31
N ASN A 90 5.78 -5.38 -9.74
CA ASN A 90 4.37 -5.38 -10.18
C ASN A 90 3.42 -4.68 -9.19
N GLY A 91 3.93 -3.81 -8.31
CA GLY A 91 3.14 -3.09 -7.31
C GLY A 91 3.29 -1.58 -7.41
N ALA A 92 2.37 -0.85 -6.77
CA ALA A 92 2.58 0.56 -6.50
C ALA A 92 3.78 0.72 -5.55
N PRO A 93 4.72 1.67 -5.81
CA PRO A 93 5.79 1.94 -4.86
C PRO A 93 5.19 2.30 -3.50
N PHE A 94 5.75 1.75 -2.44
CA PHE A 94 5.12 1.75 -1.11
C PHE A 94 6.03 2.36 -0.04
N THR A 95 7.33 2.43 -0.27
CA THR A 95 8.30 2.92 0.73
C THR A 95 7.96 4.33 1.23
N TRP A 96 7.48 5.20 0.35
CA TRP A 96 7.18 6.60 0.65
C TRP A 96 6.23 6.77 1.84
N PHE A 97 5.27 5.86 2.05
CA PHE A 97 4.28 6.05 3.11
C PHE A 97 4.83 5.78 4.51
N PHE A 98 5.93 5.02 4.64
CA PHE A 98 6.60 4.80 5.92
C PHE A 98 7.35 6.04 6.41
N VAL A 99 7.79 6.86 5.45
CA VAL A 99 8.69 8.01 5.67
C VAL A 99 7.96 9.34 5.48
N ARG A 100 6.61 9.37 5.50
CA ARG A 100 5.83 10.60 5.33
C ARG A 100 6.25 11.70 6.33
N PRO A 101 6.32 12.97 5.89
CA PRO A 101 6.43 14.13 6.78
C PRO A 101 5.13 14.34 7.58
N PRO A 102 5.13 15.18 8.64
CA PRO A 102 6.28 15.92 9.16
C PRO A 102 7.27 15.02 9.92
N TRP A 103 8.54 15.38 9.86
CA TRP A 103 9.59 14.80 10.70
C TRP A 103 9.87 15.72 11.88
N ALA A 104 10.42 15.16 12.97
CA ALA A 104 10.78 15.97 14.12
C ALA A 104 11.73 17.11 13.69
N PRO A 105 11.42 18.38 14.05
CA PRO A 105 12.20 19.54 13.62
C PRO A 105 13.55 19.66 14.34
N SER A 106 13.70 18.99 15.49
CA SER A 106 14.93 18.96 16.28
C SER A 106 15.34 17.51 16.59
N GLY A 107 16.66 17.27 16.54
CA GLY A 107 17.26 15.94 16.74
C GLY A 107 17.33 15.07 15.48
N VAL A 108 18.00 13.93 15.59
CA VAL A 108 18.13 12.97 14.48
C VAL A 108 16.86 12.13 14.38
N CYS A 109 15.98 12.46 13.43
CA CYS A 109 14.79 11.66 13.13
C CYS A 109 15.16 10.53 12.16
N CYS A 110 14.93 9.26 12.53
CA CYS A 110 15.27 8.14 11.66
C CYS A 110 14.56 8.23 10.29
N LYS A 111 13.31 8.72 10.23
CA LYS A 111 12.60 8.97 8.96
C LYS A 111 13.33 9.98 8.07
N SER A 112 13.82 11.10 8.61
CA SER A 112 14.56 12.07 7.78
C SER A 112 15.91 11.50 7.33
N CYS A 113 16.57 10.67 8.15
CA CYS A 113 17.75 9.93 7.73
C CYS A 113 17.45 8.95 6.60
N VAL A 114 16.35 8.19 6.68
CA VAL A 114 15.91 7.30 5.58
C VAL A 114 15.70 8.11 4.30
N PHE A 115 14.97 9.23 4.37
CA PHE A 115 14.73 10.07 3.20
C PHE A 115 16.03 10.59 2.58
N ASN A 116 16.95 11.13 3.39
CA ASN A 116 18.23 11.64 2.88
C ASN A 116 19.06 10.52 2.22
N SER A 117 19.11 9.33 2.82
CA SER A 117 19.79 8.18 2.21
C SER A 117 19.08 7.68 0.95
N MET A 118 17.74 7.77 0.86
CA MET A 118 17.02 7.49 -0.40
C MET A 118 17.40 8.47 -1.51
N VAL A 119 17.61 9.75 -1.19
CA VAL A 119 18.05 10.77 -2.15
C VAL A 119 19.48 10.48 -2.64
N GLU A 120 20.39 10.13 -1.71
CA GLU A 120 21.76 9.74 -2.03
C GLU A 120 21.81 8.52 -2.97
N LEU A 121 21.04 7.46 -2.66
CA LEU A 121 20.92 6.26 -3.49
C LEU A 121 20.35 6.53 -4.89
N CYS A 122 19.59 7.62 -5.07
CA CYS A 122 19.06 8.01 -6.37
C CYS A 122 20.03 8.87 -7.20
N SER A 123 21.22 9.20 -6.69
CA SER A 123 22.18 10.06 -7.40
C SER A 123 23.05 9.31 -8.42
N ASP A 124 23.01 7.97 -8.41
CA ASP A 124 23.73 7.10 -9.35
C ASP A 124 23.00 6.94 -10.70
N SER A 125 23.64 6.35 -11.71
CA SER A 125 23.10 6.28 -13.09
C SER A 125 22.19 5.07 -13.37
N GLU A 126 22.17 4.04 -12.51
CA GLU A 126 21.36 2.80 -12.64
C GLU A 126 20.11 2.81 -11.74
N VAL A 127 19.36 3.91 -11.71
CA VAL A 127 18.34 4.11 -10.66
C VAL A 127 17.00 3.42 -10.97
N ASN A 128 16.35 2.92 -9.92
CA ASN A 128 15.00 2.37 -9.96
C ASN A 128 13.94 3.49 -9.97
N LYS A 129 13.13 3.53 -11.03
CA LYS A 129 11.97 4.43 -11.21
C LYS A 129 10.98 4.46 -10.03
N SER A 130 10.85 3.37 -9.27
CA SER A 130 10.02 3.30 -8.06
C SER A 130 10.61 4.13 -6.92
N MET A 131 11.93 4.14 -6.77
CA MET A 131 12.58 4.94 -5.72
C MET A 131 12.53 6.43 -6.03
N LEU A 132 12.76 6.82 -7.29
CA LEU A 132 12.59 8.21 -7.74
C LEU A 132 11.17 8.71 -7.47
N TYR A 133 10.17 7.87 -7.78
CA TYR A 133 8.78 8.17 -7.45
C TYR A 133 8.59 8.33 -5.95
N CYS A 134 9.12 7.42 -5.12
CA CYS A 134 9.00 7.52 -3.67
C CYS A 134 9.59 8.83 -3.12
N VAL A 135 10.77 9.26 -3.58
CA VAL A 135 11.39 10.53 -3.19
C VAL A 135 10.50 11.71 -3.59
N GLY A 136 10.07 11.77 -4.86
CA GLY A 136 9.16 12.82 -5.34
C GLY A 136 7.84 12.84 -4.57
N LYS A 137 7.27 11.67 -4.28
CA LYS A 137 6.02 11.54 -3.52
C LYS A 137 6.16 12.05 -2.10
N ILE A 138 7.23 11.70 -1.39
CA ILE A 138 7.50 12.22 -0.03
C ILE A 138 7.57 13.75 -0.07
N LEU A 139 8.35 14.31 -1.00
CA LEU A 139 8.51 15.76 -1.17
C LEU A 139 7.17 16.47 -1.47
N SER A 140 6.29 15.86 -2.25
CA SER A 140 4.97 16.42 -2.58
C SER A 140 4.05 16.59 -1.36
N LEU A 141 4.31 15.84 -0.29
CA LEU A 141 3.54 15.87 0.96
C LEU A 141 4.00 16.96 1.94
N HIS A 142 5.10 17.65 1.64
CA HIS A 142 5.53 18.81 2.43
C HIS A 142 4.65 20.02 2.14
N GLU A 143 4.44 20.87 3.15
CA GLU A 143 3.77 22.15 2.98
C GLU A 143 4.67 23.21 2.31
N ASP A 144 6.00 23.05 2.40
CA ASP A 144 7.00 23.94 1.81
C ASP A 144 6.94 23.95 0.27
N VAL A 145 6.77 25.14 -0.31
CA VAL A 145 6.70 25.36 -1.77
C VAL A 145 7.96 24.87 -2.49
N LYS A 146 9.15 25.10 -1.92
CA LYS A 146 10.42 24.63 -2.53
C LYS A 146 10.47 23.12 -2.59
N LYS A 147 9.98 22.43 -1.55
CA LYS A 147 9.90 20.97 -1.53
C LYS A 147 8.92 20.45 -2.57
N LYS A 148 7.80 21.15 -2.81
CA LYS A 148 6.86 20.82 -3.89
C LYS A 148 7.48 21.02 -5.28
N GLU A 149 8.30 22.05 -5.47
CA GLU A 149 9.04 22.26 -6.74
C GLU A 149 10.10 21.17 -6.97
N GLU A 150 10.89 20.81 -5.93
CA GLU A 150 11.81 19.68 -5.98
C GLU A 150 11.05 18.39 -6.34
N SER A 151 9.91 18.13 -5.70
CA SER A 151 9.03 16.99 -6.00
C SER A 151 8.72 16.87 -7.50
N LEU A 152 8.38 17.97 -8.17
CA LEU A 152 8.08 17.95 -9.60
C LEU A 152 9.28 17.49 -10.44
N GLN A 153 10.50 17.85 -10.06
CA GLN A 153 11.71 17.41 -10.77
C GLN A 153 11.92 15.90 -10.60
N TRP A 154 11.77 15.38 -9.38
CA TRP A 154 11.87 13.95 -9.09
C TRP A 154 10.81 13.13 -9.82
N LEU A 155 9.56 13.58 -9.80
CA LEU A 155 8.46 12.92 -10.52
C LEU A 155 8.68 12.94 -12.03
N LYS A 156 9.18 14.05 -12.61
CA LYS A 156 9.53 14.11 -14.03
C LYS A 156 10.64 13.14 -14.39
N ASN A 157 11.68 13.03 -13.56
CA ASN A 157 12.75 12.04 -13.76
C ASN A 157 12.21 10.61 -13.69
N ALA A 158 11.41 10.28 -12.67
CA ALA A 158 10.77 8.98 -12.53
C ALA A 158 9.87 8.64 -13.74
N ALA A 159 9.08 9.60 -14.23
CA ALA A 159 8.24 9.45 -15.41
C ALA A 159 9.07 9.22 -16.68
N GLY A 160 10.19 9.95 -16.85
CA GLY A 160 11.14 9.76 -17.95
C GLY A 160 11.77 8.37 -17.97
N GLN A 161 11.86 7.70 -16.82
CA GLN A 161 12.30 6.30 -16.69
C GLN A 161 11.14 5.29 -16.76
N GLY A 162 9.94 5.72 -17.18
CA GLY A 162 8.78 4.85 -17.38
C GLY A 162 8.03 4.48 -16.09
N SER A 163 8.05 5.34 -15.06
CA SER A 163 7.18 5.18 -13.88
C SER A 163 5.76 5.64 -14.21
N CYS A 164 4.82 4.70 -14.32
CA CYS A 164 3.41 5.02 -14.59
C CYS A 164 2.75 5.78 -13.41
N HIS A 165 3.21 5.56 -12.18
CA HIS A 165 2.75 6.28 -10.99
C HIS A 165 3.18 7.74 -11.02
N ALA A 166 4.42 8.01 -11.43
CA ALA A 166 4.91 9.37 -11.56
C ALA A 166 4.19 10.13 -12.67
N SER A 167 4.00 9.51 -13.84
CA SER A 167 3.24 10.10 -14.95
C SER A 167 1.80 10.44 -14.54
N PHE A 168 1.13 9.54 -13.81
CA PHE A 168 -0.24 9.80 -13.36
C PHE A 168 -0.32 10.88 -12.27
N ASP A 169 0.63 10.93 -11.34
CA ASP A 169 0.68 12.00 -10.33
C ASP A 169 0.96 13.36 -10.98
N LEU A 170 1.89 13.45 -11.95
CA LEU A 170 2.12 14.67 -12.74
C LEU A 170 0.87 15.10 -13.53
N TRP A 171 0.16 14.14 -14.12
CA TRP A 171 -1.10 14.40 -14.81
C TRP A 171 -2.15 14.99 -13.88
N LYS A 172 -2.29 14.48 -12.64
CA LYS A 172 -3.20 15.04 -11.63
C LYS A 172 -2.81 16.47 -11.26
N LEU A 173 -1.53 16.72 -10.98
CA LEU A 173 -1.04 18.06 -10.64
C LEU A 173 -1.32 19.07 -11.76
N ARG A 174 -1.23 18.65 -13.03
CA ARG A 174 -1.46 19.53 -14.19
C ARG A 174 -2.94 19.80 -14.47
N PHE A 175 -3.80 18.80 -14.33
CA PHE A 175 -5.18 18.87 -14.84
C PHE A 175 -6.28 18.77 -13.79
N CYS A 176 -5.95 18.36 -12.56
CA CYS A 176 -6.90 18.28 -11.45
C CYS A 176 -6.69 19.38 -10.41
N GLU A 177 -5.51 20.00 -10.39
CA GLU A 177 -5.19 21.14 -9.52
C GLU A 177 -5.15 22.45 -10.35
N GLY A 178 -6.01 23.41 -9.99
CA GLY A 178 -6.08 24.73 -10.63
C GLY A 178 -7.11 24.86 -11.77
N PRO A 179 -7.29 26.08 -12.31
CA PRO A 179 -8.26 26.36 -13.38
C PRO A 179 -7.81 25.75 -14.72
N MET A 180 -8.70 25.00 -15.36
CA MET A 180 -8.43 24.30 -16.62
C MET A 180 -8.62 25.22 -17.83
N GLU A 181 -7.57 25.39 -18.64
CA GLU A 181 -7.68 26.14 -19.89
C GLU A 181 -8.55 25.40 -20.93
N PRO A 182 -9.35 26.11 -21.76
CA PRO A 182 -10.29 25.48 -22.70
C PRO A 182 -9.65 24.51 -23.71
N TYR A 183 -8.42 24.81 -24.17
CA TYR A 183 -7.71 24.01 -25.18
C TYR A 183 -7.05 22.74 -24.62
N SER A 184 -7.03 22.57 -23.30
CA SER A 184 -6.31 21.48 -22.62
C SER A 184 -7.10 20.16 -22.50
N ARG A 185 -8.40 20.14 -22.85
CA ARG A 185 -9.27 18.96 -22.60
C ARG A 185 -8.86 17.72 -23.42
N LEU A 186 -8.45 17.92 -24.68
CA LEU A 186 -8.00 16.81 -25.55
C LEU A 186 -6.62 16.30 -25.14
N GLU A 187 -5.71 17.20 -24.79
CA GLU A 187 -4.37 16.87 -24.27
C GLU A 187 -4.49 16.06 -22.98
N ARG A 188 -5.31 16.52 -22.03
CA ARG A 188 -5.64 15.81 -20.78
C ARG A 188 -6.06 14.36 -21.03
N LEU A 189 -6.93 14.10 -22.00
CA LEU A 189 -7.40 12.74 -22.31
C LEU A 189 -6.37 11.90 -23.07
N ARG A 190 -5.44 12.52 -23.80
CA ARG A 190 -4.33 11.80 -24.44
C ARG A 190 -3.33 11.33 -23.39
N GLU A 191 -2.85 12.24 -22.54
CA GLU A 191 -1.91 11.88 -21.47
C GLU A 191 -2.51 10.89 -20.46
N LEU A 192 -3.80 11.01 -20.15
CA LEU A 192 -4.49 10.03 -19.30
C LEU A 192 -4.51 8.63 -19.94
N ARG A 193 -4.69 8.54 -21.26
CA ARG A 193 -4.61 7.27 -21.99
C ARG A 193 -3.20 6.68 -21.91
N ASP A 194 -2.16 7.50 -22.07
CA ASP A 194 -0.78 7.03 -21.98
C ASP A 194 -0.49 6.46 -20.58
N CYS A 195 -0.95 7.13 -19.52
CA CYS A 195 -0.86 6.63 -18.15
C CYS A 195 -1.62 5.31 -17.94
N ALA A 196 -2.82 5.20 -18.51
CA ALA A 196 -3.65 3.99 -18.43
C ALA A 196 -3.04 2.80 -19.20
N MET A 197 -2.46 3.05 -20.38
CA MET A 197 -1.75 2.06 -21.19
C MET A 197 -0.46 1.59 -20.51
N ALA A 198 0.22 2.48 -19.77
CA ALA A 198 1.36 2.13 -18.93
C ALA A 198 1.00 1.28 -17.69
N GLY A 199 -0.27 0.94 -17.49
CA GLY A 199 -0.73 0.00 -16.48
C GLY A 199 -1.07 0.59 -15.12
N HIS A 200 -1.18 1.92 -14.98
CA HIS A 200 -1.54 2.54 -13.70
C HIS A 200 -3.04 2.31 -13.39
N PRO A 201 -3.39 1.63 -12.27
CA PRO A 201 -4.77 1.20 -12.02
C PRO A 201 -5.74 2.38 -11.85
N ASP A 202 -5.35 3.44 -11.14
CA ASP A 202 -6.22 4.61 -10.99
C ASP A 202 -6.31 5.43 -12.28
N ALA A 203 -5.33 5.34 -13.17
CA ALA A 203 -5.40 6.02 -14.47
C ALA A 203 -6.40 5.30 -15.37
N GLN A 204 -6.39 3.97 -15.36
CA GLN A 204 -7.37 3.15 -16.06
C GLN A 204 -8.79 3.41 -15.56
N LEU A 205 -9.00 3.45 -14.24
CA LEU A 205 -10.28 3.80 -13.64
C LEU A 205 -10.73 5.21 -14.04
N THR A 206 -9.83 6.19 -13.94
CA THR A 206 -10.14 7.59 -14.28
C THR A 206 -10.48 7.73 -15.76
N LEU A 207 -9.77 7.03 -16.64
CA LEU A 207 -10.08 7.01 -18.08
C LEU A 207 -11.45 6.37 -18.35
N ALA A 208 -11.75 5.24 -17.71
CA ALA A 208 -13.05 4.59 -17.82
C ALA A 208 -14.19 5.51 -17.37
N LEU A 209 -13.99 6.28 -16.29
CA LEU A 209 -14.95 7.28 -15.81
C LEU A 209 -15.13 8.45 -16.80
N GLU A 210 -14.05 8.94 -17.41
CA GLU A 210 -14.17 9.99 -18.44
C GLU A 210 -14.94 9.49 -19.67
N TYR A 211 -14.69 8.25 -20.09
CA TYR A 211 -15.45 7.61 -21.16
C TYR A 211 -16.92 7.41 -20.80
N ALA A 212 -17.22 7.00 -19.57
CA ALA A 212 -18.60 6.86 -19.09
C ALA A 212 -19.37 8.20 -19.13
N LYS A 213 -18.69 9.33 -18.92
CA LYS A 213 -19.26 10.69 -19.06
C LYS A 213 -19.40 11.16 -20.53
N GLY A 214 -19.00 10.35 -21.50
CA GLY A 214 -19.02 10.70 -22.93
C GLY A 214 -17.81 11.48 -23.43
N ASN A 215 -16.76 11.65 -22.61
CA ASN A 215 -15.53 12.34 -23.00
C ASN A 215 -14.60 11.39 -23.78
N LEU A 216 -14.96 11.07 -25.03
CA LEU A 216 -14.28 10.03 -25.81
C LEU A 216 -12.92 10.47 -26.39
N GLY A 217 -12.66 11.78 -26.50
CA GLY A 217 -11.38 12.30 -27.00
C GLY A 217 -11.01 11.82 -28.41
N GLY A 218 -12.01 11.62 -29.27
CA GLY A 218 -11.87 11.15 -30.66
C GLY A 218 -11.76 9.63 -30.82
N VAL A 219 -11.88 8.85 -29.75
CA VAL A 219 -11.82 7.38 -29.80
C VAL A 219 -13.19 6.81 -30.20
N PRO A 220 -13.25 5.84 -31.14
CA PRO A 220 -14.50 5.16 -31.50
C PRO A 220 -15.16 4.49 -30.30
N LYS A 221 -16.51 4.53 -30.24
CA LYS A 221 -17.29 3.90 -29.16
C LYS A 221 -16.99 2.41 -28.98
N THR A 222 -16.65 1.71 -30.06
CA THR A 222 -16.26 0.29 -30.04
C THR A 222 -15.01 0.06 -29.20
N GLN A 223 -13.94 0.83 -29.46
CA GLN A 223 -12.68 0.74 -28.71
C GLN A 223 -12.86 1.14 -27.23
N VAL A 224 -13.69 2.15 -26.96
CA VAL A 224 -14.03 2.56 -25.59
C VAL A 224 -14.74 1.43 -24.84
N THR A 225 -15.72 0.80 -25.49
CA THR A 225 -16.48 -0.32 -24.90
C THR A 225 -15.56 -1.51 -24.63
N GLU A 226 -14.67 -1.83 -25.57
CA GLU A 226 -13.66 -2.88 -25.40
C GLU A 226 -12.72 -2.58 -24.23
N PHE A 227 -12.19 -1.35 -24.13
CA PHE A 227 -11.34 -0.93 -23.02
C PHE A 227 -12.04 -1.11 -21.66
N ILE A 228 -13.27 -0.61 -21.51
CA ILE A 228 -14.03 -0.72 -20.25
C ILE A 228 -14.32 -2.18 -19.92
N THR A 229 -14.69 -2.99 -20.92
CA THR A 229 -14.97 -4.41 -20.74
C THR A 229 -13.71 -5.16 -20.28
N GLN A 230 -12.56 -4.91 -20.92
CA GLN A 230 -11.27 -5.48 -20.53
C GLN A 230 -10.83 -5.01 -19.13
N PHE A 231 -11.02 -3.73 -18.80
CA PHE A 231 -10.70 -3.18 -17.48
C PHE A 231 -11.51 -3.87 -16.37
N VAL A 232 -12.82 -4.02 -16.56
CA VAL A 232 -13.69 -4.67 -15.57
C VAL A 232 -13.37 -6.17 -15.46
N SER A 233 -13.20 -6.87 -16.59
CA SER A 233 -12.96 -8.33 -16.61
C SER A 233 -11.60 -8.76 -16.02
N ARG A 234 -10.57 -7.89 -16.04
CA ARG A 234 -9.29 -8.15 -15.38
C ARG A 234 -9.41 -8.19 -13.85
N SER A 235 -10.46 -7.59 -13.30
CA SER A 235 -10.67 -7.49 -11.87
C SER A 235 -11.22 -8.80 -11.32
N LYS A 236 -10.54 -9.37 -10.32
CA LYS A 236 -10.98 -10.62 -9.68
C LYS A 236 -11.87 -10.29 -8.49
N PRO A 237 -13.04 -10.94 -8.35
CA PRO A 237 -13.84 -10.78 -7.15
C PRO A 237 -13.05 -11.28 -5.93
N PRO A 238 -13.13 -10.60 -4.77
CA PRO A 238 -12.52 -11.09 -3.55
C PRO A 238 -13.10 -12.46 -3.20
N ASN A 239 -12.25 -13.47 -3.00
CA ASN A 239 -12.67 -14.85 -2.75
C ASN A 239 -13.06 -15.05 -1.27
N SER A 240 -14.12 -14.37 -0.85
CA SER A 240 -14.62 -14.31 0.53
C SER A 240 -14.95 -15.69 1.11
N HIS A 241 -15.45 -16.62 0.28
CA HIS A 241 -15.80 -17.98 0.70
C HIS A 241 -14.61 -18.80 1.20
N LYS A 242 -13.39 -18.51 0.73
CA LYS A 242 -12.18 -19.23 1.17
C LYS A 242 -11.51 -18.58 2.38
N LEU A 243 -11.92 -17.37 2.78
CA LEU A 243 -11.25 -16.58 3.80
C LEU A 243 -11.04 -17.36 5.11
N PHE A 244 -12.08 -18.07 5.56
CA PHE A 244 -12.03 -18.86 6.80
C PHE A 244 -11.83 -20.36 6.58
N SER A 245 -11.72 -20.82 5.32
CA SER A 245 -11.43 -22.24 5.06
C SER A 245 -10.05 -22.67 5.58
N PHE A 246 -9.11 -21.72 5.66
CA PHE A 246 -7.77 -21.90 6.19
C PHE A 246 -7.62 -21.51 7.67
N GLN A 247 -8.57 -20.73 8.20
CA GLN A 247 -8.53 -20.21 9.57
C GLN A 247 -9.12 -21.23 10.55
N THR A 248 -8.37 -21.53 11.62
CA THR A 248 -8.81 -22.50 12.64
C THR A 248 -9.53 -21.84 13.82
N GLU A 249 -9.21 -20.58 14.13
CA GLU A 249 -9.73 -19.86 15.30
C GLU A 249 -10.69 -18.72 14.95
N LEU A 250 -10.83 -18.40 13.66
CA LEU A 250 -11.59 -17.24 13.19
C LEU A 250 -12.79 -17.66 12.37
N ASN A 251 -13.85 -16.87 12.44
CA ASN A 251 -15.05 -17.04 11.63
C ASN A 251 -15.55 -15.69 11.09
N SER A 252 -16.56 -15.76 10.21
CA SER A 252 -17.17 -14.58 9.58
C SER A 252 -17.76 -13.57 10.57
N THR A 253 -18.24 -14.03 11.73
CA THR A 253 -18.80 -13.14 12.74
C THR A 253 -17.70 -12.32 13.40
N MET A 254 -16.53 -12.92 13.67
CA MET A 254 -15.39 -12.20 14.24
C MET A 254 -14.82 -11.15 13.29
N ARG A 255 -14.78 -11.45 11.98
CA ARG A 255 -14.47 -10.43 10.96
C ARG A 255 -15.51 -9.32 10.95
N TYR A 256 -16.80 -9.64 11.01
CA TYR A 256 -17.84 -8.60 11.07
C TYR A 256 -17.63 -7.66 12.27
N ILE A 257 -17.41 -8.22 13.46
CA ILE A 257 -17.12 -7.42 14.68
C ILE A 257 -15.88 -6.54 14.49
N LEU A 258 -14.81 -7.07 13.87
CA LEU A 258 -13.62 -6.28 13.56
C LEU A 258 -13.94 -5.12 12.61
N VAL A 259 -14.65 -5.40 11.51
CA VAL A 259 -14.93 -4.38 10.49
C VAL A 259 -15.88 -3.31 11.03
N ASP A 260 -16.88 -3.69 11.81
CA ASP A 260 -17.78 -2.78 12.52
C ASP A 260 -16.99 -1.79 13.39
N TRP A 261 -16.07 -2.31 14.21
CA TRP A 261 -15.15 -1.48 15.00
C TRP A 261 -14.23 -0.60 14.13
N LEU A 262 -13.72 -1.09 12.99
CA LEU A 262 -12.91 -0.29 12.07
C LEU A 262 -13.72 0.86 11.43
N VAL A 263 -15.02 0.70 11.22
CA VAL A 263 -15.91 1.79 10.78
C VAL A 263 -16.04 2.85 11.86
N GLU A 264 -16.18 2.46 13.13
CA GLU A 264 -16.18 3.41 14.25
C GLU A 264 -14.88 4.22 14.32
N VAL A 265 -13.73 3.54 14.17
CA VAL A 265 -12.41 4.20 14.10
C VAL A 265 -12.34 5.17 12.93
N ALA A 266 -12.86 4.79 11.76
CA ALA A 266 -12.88 5.65 10.58
C ALA A 266 -13.75 6.89 10.80
N ILE A 267 -14.93 6.75 11.41
CA ILE A 267 -15.80 7.88 11.77
C ILE A 267 -15.09 8.81 12.77
N MET A 268 -14.44 8.25 13.79
CA MET A 268 -13.69 9.02 14.79
C MET A 268 -12.54 9.83 14.16
N LYS A 269 -11.92 9.30 13.11
CA LYS A 269 -10.80 9.93 12.39
C LYS A 269 -11.23 10.72 11.15
N ASP A 270 -12.54 10.83 10.90
CA ASP A 270 -13.12 11.44 9.69
C ASP A 270 -12.54 10.87 8.38
N PHE A 271 -12.28 9.57 8.36
CA PHE A 271 -11.75 8.89 7.18
C PHE A 271 -12.88 8.54 6.20
N PRO A 272 -12.67 8.76 4.88
CA PRO A 272 -13.62 8.32 3.88
C PRO A 272 -13.72 6.80 3.87
N SER A 273 -14.90 6.27 3.51
CA SER A 273 -15.17 4.83 3.45
C SER A 273 -14.15 4.06 2.62
N GLN A 274 -13.57 4.69 1.57
CA GLN A 274 -12.52 4.11 0.75
C GLN A 274 -11.30 3.61 1.57
N ILE A 275 -10.91 4.31 2.65
CA ILE A 275 -9.80 3.87 3.52
C ILE A 275 -10.19 2.56 4.23
N VAL A 276 -11.43 2.44 4.69
CA VAL A 276 -11.95 1.22 5.32
C VAL A 276 -11.94 0.06 4.33
N HIS A 277 -12.42 0.26 3.09
CA HIS A 277 -12.39 -0.77 2.05
C HIS A 277 -10.97 -1.26 1.75
N ILE A 278 -9.99 -0.36 1.68
CA ILE A 278 -8.58 -0.73 1.49
C ILE A 278 -8.06 -1.52 2.70
N ALA A 279 -8.35 -1.05 3.92
CA ALA A 279 -7.95 -1.73 5.16
C ALA A 279 -8.53 -3.14 5.25
N VAL A 280 -9.83 -3.30 4.98
CA VAL A 280 -10.51 -4.60 4.98
C VAL A 280 -9.95 -5.52 3.89
N ASN A 281 -9.64 -5.00 2.70
CA ASN A 281 -8.93 -5.79 1.70
C ASN A 281 -7.56 -6.25 2.20
N CYS A 282 -6.77 -5.41 2.87
CA CYS A 282 -5.49 -5.82 3.46
C CYS A 282 -5.67 -6.92 4.52
N VAL A 283 -6.68 -6.79 5.40
CA VAL A 283 -7.04 -7.82 6.39
C VAL A 283 -7.36 -9.13 5.68
N ASP A 284 -8.24 -9.08 4.68
CA ASP A 284 -8.70 -10.29 3.99
C ASP A 284 -7.55 -10.98 3.24
N GLN A 285 -6.69 -10.22 2.56
CA GLN A 285 -5.50 -10.77 1.89
C GLN A 285 -4.53 -11.41 2.87
N TYR A 286 -4.41 -10.86 4.09
CA TYR A 286 -3.58 -11.44 5.14
C TYR A 286 -4.19 -12.75 5.65
N LEU A 287 -5.48 -12.76 5.98
CA LEU A 287 -6.21 -13.95 6.45
C LEU A 287 -6.26 -15.08 5.40
N MET A 288 -6.20 -14.76 4.11
CA MET A 288 -6.09 -15.79 3.06
C MET A 288 -4.74 -16.49 3.00
N ARG A 289 -3.69 -15.96 3.67
CA ARG A 289 -2.31 -16.46 3.57
C ARG A 289 -1.71 -16.86 4.90
N ARG A 290 -2.13 -16.23 6.00
CA ARG A 290 -1.55 -16.40 7.34
C ARG A 290 -2.63 -16.77 8.35
N LYS A 291 -2.33 -17.72 9.23
CA LYS A 291 -3.19 -18.04 10.37
C LYS A 291 -3.05 -16.94 11.41
N VAL A 292 -4.17 -16.54 12.00
CA VAL A 292 -4.21 -15.46 12.99
C VAL A 292 -4.97 -15.95 14.20
N GLN A 293 -4.41 -15.70 15.39
CA GLN A 293 -5.09 -16.01 16.64
C GLN A 293 -6.22 -15.02 16.88
N ARG A 294 -7.26 -15.45 17.58
CA ARG A 294 -8.37 -14.56 17.97
C ARG A 294 -7.90 -13.27 18.65
N SER A 295 -6.89 -13.39 19.52
CA SER A 295 -6.31 -12.28 20.29
C SER A 295 -5.50 -11.30 19.45
N GLU A 296 -5.18 -11.61 18.19
CA GLU A 296 -4.37 -10.77 17.31
C GLU A 296 -5.20 -10.14 16.18
N LEU A 297 -6.49 -10.49 16.07
CA LEU A 297 -7.35 -10.01 14.99
C LEU A 297 -7.56 -8.48 15.04
N GLN A 298 -7.70 -7.89 16.24
CA GLN A 298 -7.81 -6.44 16.39
C GLN A 298 -6.50 -5.74 16.04
N LEU A 299 -5.35 -6.29 16.44
CA LEU A 299 -4.02 -5.79 16.05
C LEU A 299 -3.85 -5.79 14.53
N LEU A 300 -4.23 -6.88 13.85
CA LEU A 300 -4.21 -6.96 12.39
C LEU A 300 -5.08 -5.84 11.77
N GLY A 301 -6.32 -5.70 12.24
CA GLY A 301 -7.26 -4.71 11.70
C GLY A 301 -6.76 -3.27 11.85
N ILE A 302 -6.33 -2.87 13.05
CA ILE A 302 -5.87 -1.49 13.28
C ILE A 302 -4.58 -1.19 12.52
N THR A 303 -3.69 -2.19 12.37
CA THR A 303 -2.49 -2.04 11.55
C THR A 303 -2.82 -1.92 10.06
N CYS A 304 -3.78 -2.68 9.54
CA CYS A 304 -4.27 -2.51 8.17
C CYS A 304 -4.92 -1.14 7.95
N MET A 305 -5.67 -0.62 8.93
CA MET A 305 -6.20 0.75 8.90
C MET A 305 -5.08 1.79 8.86
N LEU A 306 -4.05 1.63 9.69
CA LEU A 306 -2.86 2.49 9.68
C LEU A 306 -2.17 2.49 8.30
N ILE A 307 -1.98 1.31 7.69
CA ILE A 307 -1.38 1.18 6.36
C ILE A 307 -2.26 1.88 5.31
N ALA A 308 -3.57 1.61 5.30
CA ALA A 308 -4.51 2.20 4.35
C ALA A 308 -4.56 3.73 4.46
N ALA A 309 -4.67 4.26 5.68
CA ALA A 309 -4.70 5.71 5.93
C ALA A 309 -3.39 6.38 5.48
N ARG A 310 -2.23 5.77 5.75
CA ARG A 310 -0.95 6.30 5.27
C ARG A 310 -0.76 6.18 3.77
N PHE A 311 -1.42 5.23 3.11
CA PHE A 311 -1.28 5.07 1.65
C PHE A 311 -2.22 5.99 0.87
N GLN A 312 -3.47 6.14 1.31
CA GLN A 312 -4.51 6.85 0.57
C GLN A 312 -4.87 8.22 1.17
N GLY A 313 -4.78 8.36 2.50
CA GLY A 313 -5.28 9.52 3.23
C GLY A 313 -4.36 10.74 3.19
N THR A 314 -4.97 11.92 3.30
CA THR A 314 -4.32 13.16 3.71
C THR A 314 -3.89 13.04 5.18
N ASP A 315 -4.87 12.70 6.02
CA ASP A 315 -4.70 12.40 7.43
C ASP A 315 -4.23 10.96 7.63
N ILE A 316 -3.48 10.76 8.72
CA ILE A 316 -2.84 9.48 9.01
C ILE A 316 -3.21 8.95 10.39
N VAL A 317 -2.94 7.67 10.59
CA VAL A 317 -2.82 7.08 11.94
C VAL A 317 -1.34 6.83 12.22
N THR A 318 -0.82 7.41 13.30
CA THR A 318 0.52 7.09 13.80
C THR A 318 0.51 5.72 14.49
N ILE A 319 1.70 5.11 14.64
CA ILE A 319 1.78 3.80 15.34
C ILE A 319 1.33 3.94 16.80
N ARG A 320 1.62 5.08 17.44
CA ARG A 320 1.21 5.37 18.81
C ARG A 320 -0.29 5.53 18.93
N GLU A 321 -0.92 6.26 18.01
CA GLU A 321 -2.38 6.38 17.96
C GLU A 321 -3.05 5.03 17.69
N ALA A 322 -2.51 4.21 16.77
CA ALA A 322 -3.03 2.87 16.53
C ALA A 322 -3.03 2.00 17.80
N ALA A 323 -1.92 2.02 18.57
CA ALA A 323 -1.86 1.35 19.87
C ALA A 323 -2.89 1.91 20.87
N TRP A 324 -3.01 3.24 20.94
CA TRP A 324 -3.96 3.92 21.82
C TRP A 324 -5.43 3.61 21.47
N LEU A 325 -5.79 3.56 20.18
CA LEU A 325 -7.14 3.22 19.71
C LEU A 325 -7.58 1.81 20.13
N THR A 326 -6.64 0.93 20.44
CA THR A 326 -6.91 -0.41 20.99
C THR A 326 -7.00 -0.44 22.53
N ASP A 327 -7.19 0.73 23.15
CA ASP A 327 -7.22 0.91 24.60
C ASP A 327 -5.97 0.33 25.30
N GLY A 328 -4.81 0.47 24.66
CA GLY A 328 -3.54 -0.06 25.17
C GLY A 328 -3.40 -1.58 25.17
N THR A 329 -4.35 -2.32 24.57
CA THR A 329 -4.29 -3.79 24.42
C THR A 329 -2.99 -4.23 23.73
N TYR A 330 -2.51 -3.44 22.76
CA TYR A 330 -1.26 -3.69 22.07
C TYR A 330 -0.26 -2.54 22.22
N LYS A 331 1.01 -2.90 22.26
CA LYS A 331 2.13 -1.96 22.36
C LYS A 331 2.58 -1.47 20.99
N TYR A 332 3.32 -0.36 20.98
CA TYR A 332 3.94 0.23 19.80
C TYR A 332 4.71 -0.80 18.96
N GLU A 333 5.51 -1.64 19.62
CA GLU A 333 6.36 -2.64 18.98
C GLU A 333 5.52 -3.72 18.28
N GLN A 334 4.37 -4.12 18.86
CA GLN A 334 3.48 -5.10 18.25
C GLN A 334 2.84 -4.56 16.96
N VAL A 335 2.48 -3.27 16.93
CA VAL A 335 1.96 -2.61 15.73
C VAL A 335 3.03 -2.51 14.64
N VAL A 336 4.29 -2.22 15.00
CA VAL A 336 5.43 -2.23 14.06
C VAL A 336 5.64 -3.61 13.45
N ARG A 337 5.66 -4.66 14.29
CA ARG A 337 5.83 -6.05 13.83
C ARG A 337 4.70 -6.47 12.91
N MET A 338 3.45 -6.23 13.31
CA MET A 338 2.27 -6.53 12.49
C MET A 338 2.31 -5.77 11.15
N MET A 339 2.82 -4.53 11.14
CA MET A 339 2.94 -3.76 9.90
C MET A 339 3.90 -4.42 8.91
N GLY A 340 5.04 -4.94 9.37
CA GLY A 340 5.94 -5.69 8.50
C GLY A 340 5.43 -7.07 8.11
N GLU A 341 4.68 -7.76 8.99
CA GLU A 341 3.95 -8.98 8.63
C GLU A 341 2.95 -8.73 7.50
N VAL A 342 2.10 -7.71 7.63
CA VAL A 342 1.10 -7.36 6.61
C VAL A 342 1.78 -6.98 5.30
N MET A 343 2.74 -6.06 5.34
CA MET A 343 3.39 -5.53 4.14
C MET A 343 4.20 -6.58 3.39
N SER A 344 4.88 -7.48 4.10
CA SER A 344 5.56 -8.61 3.48
C SER A 344 4.58 -9.64 2.89
N CYS A 345 3.48 -9.93 3.60
CA CYS A 345 2.46 -10.87 3.14
C CYS A 345 1.76 -10.40 1.85
N ILE A 346 1.43 -9.10 1.75
CA ILE A 346 0.80 -8.51 0.56
C ILE A 346 1.84 -8.02 -0.46
N LYS A 347 3.14 -8.22 -0.21
CA LYS A 347 4.25 -7.78 -1.09
C LYS A 347 4.13 -6.31 -1.50
N GLY A 348 3.82 -5.43 -0.55
CA GLY A 348 3.66 -4.00 -0.81
C GLY A 348 2.40 -3.58 -1.58
N GLN A 349 1.54 -4.51 -2.02
CA GLN A 349 0.35 -4.22 -2.81
C GLN A 349 -0.81 -3.72 -1.95
N VAL A 350 -0.69 -2.48 -1.44
CA VAL A 350 -1.72 -1.84 -0.61
C VAL A 350 -2.92 -1.40 -1.46
N ARG A 351 -2.67 -0.71 -2.57
CA ARG A 351 -3.73 -0.23 -3.48
C ARG A 351 -4.16 -1.32 -4.45
N VAL A 352 -5.40 -1.77 -4.28
CA VAL A 352 -6.16 -2.53 -5.27
C VAL A 352 -7.48 -1.83 -5.52
N LEU A 353 -8.06 -1.97 -6.71
CA LEU A 353 -9.39 -1.44 -6.99
C LEU A 353 -10.43 -2.15 -6.11
N THR A 354 -11.26 -1.34 -5.46
CA THR A 354 -12.23 -1.75 -4.44
C THR A 354 -13.65 -1.71 -5.00
N ILE A 355 -14.62 -2.23 -4.25
CA ILE A 355 -16.04 -2.20 -4.65
C ILE A 355 -16.52 -0.76 -4.93
N PRO A 356 -16.22 0.25 -4.09
CA PRO A 356 -16.57 1.65 -4.40
C PRO A 356 -16.01 2.16 -5.73
N ASP A 357 -14.80 1.74 -6.13
CA ASP A 357 -14.18 2.17 -7.39
C ASP A 357 -15.01 1.70 -8.60
N PHE A 358 -15.41 0.43 -8.61
CA PHE A 358 -16.24 -0.14 -9.67
C PHE A 358 -17.67 0.37 -9.62
N LEU A 359 -18.23 0.54 -8.42
CA LEU A 359 -19.58 1.07 -8.27
C LEU A 359 -19.68 2.47 -8.90
N LYS A 360 -18.71 3.34 -8.62
CA LYS A 360 -18.65 4.67 -9.23
C LYS A 360 -18.62 4.61 -10.76
N LEU A 361 -17.88 3.66 -11.33
CA LEU A 361 -17.84 3.45 -12.78
C LEU A 361 -19.21 2.98 -13.32
N PHE A 362 -19.84 2.00 -12.68
CA PHE A 362 -21.13 1.48 -13.12
C PHE A 362 -22.26 2.50 -12.99
N CYS A 363 -22.31 3.26 -11.89
CA CYS A 363 -23.23 4.38 -11.70
C CYS A 363 -23.05 5.42 -12.81
N SER A 364 -21.80 5.75 -13.17
CA SER A 364 -21.51 6.70 -14.25
C SER A 364 -21.93 6.16 -15.62
N LEU A 365 -21.75 4.87 -15.90
CA LEU A 365 -22.15 4.25 -17.17
C LEU A 365 -23.66 4.17 -17.32
N ALA A 366 -24.36 3.88 -16.23
CA ALA A 366 -25.82 3.82 -16.20
C ALA A 366 -26.48 5.20 -16.08
N ALA A 367 -25.69 6.28 -15.93
CA ALA A 367 -26.17 7.65 -15.74
C ALA A 367 -27.25 7.77 -14.65
N VAL A 368 -27.03 7.09 -13.51
CA VAL A 368 -28.01 7.04 -12.43
C VAL A 368 -28.10 8.37 -11.67
N SER A 369 -29.22 8.58 -10.99
CA SER A 369 -29.40 9.75 -10.12
C SER A 369 -28.44 9.72 -8.93
N GLN A 370 -28.11 10.90 -8.38
CA GLN A 370 -27.28 11.01 -7.18
C GLN A 370 -27.87 10.21 -5.99
N LYS A 371 -29.19 10.18 -5.84
CA LYS A 371 -29.87 9.39 -4.80
C LYS A 371 -29.58 7.89 -4.98
N THR A 372 -29.64 7.40 -6.21
CA THR A 372 -29.32 5.99 -6.53
C THR A 372 -27.86 5.69 -6.25
N ASP A 373 -26.96 6.60 -6.60
CA ASP A 373 -25.52 6.46 -6.32
C ASP A 373 -25.24 6.36 -4.81
N CYS A 374 -25.86 7.23 -3.99
CA CYS A 374 -25.76 7.17 -2.54
C CYS A 374 -26.29 5.85 -1.95
N ILE A 375 -27.47 5.39 -2.40
CA ILE A 375 -28.05 4.11 -1.94
C ILE A 375 -27.14 2.95 -2.33
N ALA A 376 -26.61 2.95 -3.55
CA ALA A 376 -25.72 1.89 -4.00
C ALA A 376 -24.42 1.89 -3.19
N GLY A 377 -23.88 3.07 -2.85
CA GLY A 377 -22.72 3.21 -1.97
C GLY A 377 -22.97 2.61 -0.58
N TYR A 378 -24.11 2.94 0.03
CA TYR A 378 -24.53 2.36 1.31
C TYR A 378 -24.66 0.83 1.25
N VAL A 379 -25.26 0.29 0.19
CA VAL A 379 -25.37 -1.16 -0.01
C VAL A 379 -23.99 -1.80 -0.21
N ALA A 380 -23.09 -1.16 -0.95
CA ALA A 380 -21.72 -1.66 -1.14
C ALA A 380 -20.94 -1.72 0.17
N ASP A 381 -21.02 -0.68 0.99
CA ASP A 381 -20.47 -0.65 2.34
C ASP A 381 -21.05 -1.79 3.17
N PHE A 382 -22.38 -1.91 3.21
CA PHE A 382 -23.07 -2.96 3.97
C PHE A 382 -22.66 -4.38 3.53
N VAL A 383 -22.56 -4.65 2.23
CA VAL A 383 -22.20 -5.98 1.70
C VAL A 383 -20.73 -6.31 1.94
N HIS A 384 -19.82 -5.35 1.80
CA HIS A 384 -18.41 -5.60 2.03
C HIS A 384 -18.09 -5.78 3.52
N PHE A 385 -18.77 -5.02 4.37
CA PHE A 385 -18.56 -5.03 5.80
C PHE A 385 -19.31 -6.17 6.49
N THR A 386 -20.50 -6.54 5.99
CA THR A 386 -21.31 -7.63 6.55
C THR A 386 -21.34 -8.85 5.63
N HIS A 387 -20.77 -9.96 6.09
CA HIS A 387 -20.79 -11.23 5.33
C HIS A 387 -22.19 -11.88 5.28
N ARG A 388 -23.22 -11.26 5.87
CA ARG A 388 -24.57 -11.83 6.06
C ARG A 388 -25.40 -11.86 4.77
N MET A 389 -25.28 -10.90 3.87
CA MET A 389 -26.09 -10.87 2.64
C MET A 389 -25.68 -11.89 1.59
N TRP A 390 -24.40 -12.29 1.53
CA TRP A 390 -23.96 -13.28 0.53
C TRP A 390 -24.64 -14.64 0.70
N LYS A 391 -25.09 -14.99 1.91
CA LYS A 391 -25.89 -16.20 2.14
C LYS A 391 -27.36 -16.04 1.73
N VAL A 392 -27.92 -14.84 1.85
CA VAL A 392 -29.32 -14.55 1.49
C VAL A 392 -29.50 -14.54 -0.03
N PHE A 393 -28.53 -13.98 -0.78
CA PHE A 393 -28.57 -13.98 -2.24
C PHE A 393 -28.23 -15.33 -2.89
N HIS A 394 -27.69 -16.30 -2.15
CA HIS A 394 -27.50 -17.67 -2.65
C HIS A 394 -28.72 -18.57 -2.45
N GLN A 395 -29.75 -18.07 -1.74
CA GLN A 395 -31.00 -18.77 -1.49
C GLN A 395 -32.19 -18.18 -2.28
N LEU A 396 -31.93 -17.19 -3.14
CA LEU A 396 -32.83 -16.69 -4.18
C LEU A 396 -32.25 -17.10 -5.53
#